data_AF-A0A2V9C9S4-F1
#
_entry.id   AF-A0A2V9C9S4-F1
#
_cell.length_a   1.000
_cell.length_b   1.000
_cell.length_c   1.000
_cell.angle_alpha   90.00
_cell.angle_beta   90.00
_cell.angle_gamma   90.00
#
_symmetry.space_group_name_H-M   'P 1'
#
loop_
_entity.id
_entity.type
_entity.pdbx_description
1 polymer ?
#
loop_
_entity_poly.entity_id
_entity_poly.type
_entity_poly.pdbx_seq_one_letter_code
_entity_poly.pdbx_strand_id
1 'polypeptide(L)'
;MQTGTVVRRGRFWYLRYYAPVLVNGKVSKRQRAVKLIEVSREYPDAQSVRDAGLTGSVLAPINTRTAKPGSTLLLADFLQHEYLVWIREHKKPSTLKNYNYRFQLLKPYLEGLELTKTRTSDINRLLESVAVTERAHTTLKHVKAFLSGAFRFAIGRDKFPEGWANPAHAADVPEGLE
;
A
#
# COMPACT_ATOMS: atom_id res chain seq x y z
N MET A 1 -8.06 11.52 23.34
CA MET A 1 -8.01 11.42 21.86
C MET A 1 -6.70 12.03 21.38
N GLN A 2 -6.18 11.61 20.24
CA GLN A 2 -4.95 12.17 19.65
C GLN A 2 -5.26 13.43 18.82
N THR A 3 -4.44 14.47 19.01
CA THR A 3 -4.56 15.75 18.31
C THR A 3 -3.54 15.92 17.17
N GLY A 4 -2.48 15.09 17.17
CA GLY A 4 -1.37 15.17 16.21
C GLY A 4 -0.61 16.50 16.24
N THR A 5 0.46 16.59 15.44
CA THR A 5 1.31 17.79 15.30
C THR A 5 1.31 18.26 13.85
N VAL A 6 0.82 19.47 13.60
CA VAL A 6 0.94 20.10 12.29
C VAL A 6 2.37 20.64 12.13
N VAL A 7 3.06 20.24 11.07
CA VAL A 7 4.44 20.64 10.77
C VAL A 7 4.55 21.13 9.34
N ARG A 8 5.31 22.21 9.13
CA ARG A 8 5.65 22.68 7.78
C ARG A 8 6.83 21.90 7.23
N ARG A 9 6.74 21.45 5.99
CA ARG A 9 7.88 20.94 5.22
C ARG A 9 7.83 21.53 3.81
N GLY A 10 8.82 22.37 3.50
CA GLY A 10 8.84 23.14 2.26
C GLY A 10 7.61 24.03 2.13
N ARG A 11 6.87 23.85 1.03
CA ARG A 11 5.66 24.60 0.70
C ARG A 11 4.38 24.00 1.28
N PHE A 12 4.43 22.90 2.01
CA PHE A 12 3.22 22.20 2.46
C PHE A 12 3.16 22.02 3.98
N TRP A 13 1.94 22.02 4.49
CA TRP A 13 1.58 21.59 5.83
C TRP A 13 1.36 20.08 5.85
N TYR A 14 1.85 19.44 6.90
CA TYR A 14 1.69 18.01 7.14
C TYR A 14 1.15 17.79 8.56
N LEU A 15 0.28 16.80 8.73
CA LEU A 15 -0.13 16.31 10.04
C LEU A 15 0.71 15.10 10.42
N ARG A 16 1.44 15.20 11.53
CA ARG A 16 2.09 14.07 12.19
C ARG A 16 1.19 13.44 13.24
N TYR A 17 1.00 12.13 13.21
CA TYR A 17 0.10 11.42 14.11
C TYR A 17 0.52 9.94 14.25
N TYR A 18 0.11 9.27 15.33
CA TYR A 18 0.27 7.84 15.50
C TYR A 18 -0.93 7.10 14.90
N ALA A 19 -0.66 6.10 14.07
CA ALA A 19 -1.66 5.21 13.49
C ALA A 19 -1.44 3.77 13.96
N PRO A 20 -2.51 2.98 14.15
CA PRO A 20 -2.39 1.54 14.29
C PRO A 20 -1.93 0.96 12.95
N VAL A 21 -0.81 0.23 12.97
CA VAL A 21 -0.28 -0.51 11.85
C VAL A 21 -0.17 -1.98 12.22
N LEU A 22 -0.46 -2.87 11.28
CA LEU A 22 -0.22 -4.29 11.48
C LEU A 22 1.25 -4.58 11.15
N VAL A 23 2.00 -5.06 12.14
CA VAL A 23 3.40 -5.49 11.97
C VAL A 23 3.47 -6.91 12.48
N ASN A 24 3.79 -7.87 11.61
CA ASN A 24 3.88 -9.29 11.95
C ASN A 24 2.60 -9.83 12.63
N GLY A 25 1.42 -9.44 12.16
CA GLY A 25 0.13 -9.86 12.73
C GLY A 25 -0.25 -9.21 14.05
N LYS A 26 0.61 -8.36 14.64
CA LYS A 26 0.32 -7.60 15.86
C LYS A 26 0.05 -6.14 15.53
N VAL A 27 -0.98 -5.57 16.15
CA VAL A 27 -1.26 -4.14 16.04
C VAL A 27 -0.22 -3.36 16.85
N SER A 28 0.53 -2.49 16.18
CA SER A 28 1.50 -1.58 16.79
C SER A 28 1.17 -0.14 16.43
N LYS A 29 1.55 0.82 17.29
CA LYS A 29 1.41 2.25 16.98
C LYS A 29 2.70 2.77 16.35
N ARG A 30 2.60 3.35 15.14
CA ARG A 30 3.73 4.01 14.47
C ARG A 30 3.39 5.45 14.14
N GLN A 31 4.38 6.34 14.25
CA GLN A 31 4.24 7.74 13.87
C GLN A 31 4.23 7.85 12.34
N ARG A 32 3.29 8.63 11.80
CA ARG A 32 3.08 8.90 10.39
C ARG A 32 2.99 10.40 10.17
N ALA A 33 3.16 10.81 8.91
CA ALA A 33 2.92 12.18 8.46
C ALA A 33 2.09 12.12 7.18
N VAL A 34 0.98 12.87 7.12
CA VAL A 34 0.17 13.03 5.91
C VAL A 34 0.18 14.48 5.47
N LYS A 35 0.24 14.72 4.17
CA LYS A 35 0.13 16.07 3.58
C LYS A 35 -1.28 16.59 3.77
N LEU A 36 -1.43 17.82 4.24
CA LEU A 36 -2.72 18.49 4.41
C LEU A 36 -2.99 19.43 3.24
N ILE A 37 -2.24 20.53 3.18
CA ILE A 37 -2.50 21.63 2.26
C ILE A 37 -1.20 22.42 1.98
N GLU A 38 -1.20 23.24 0.93
CA GLU A 38 -0.12 24.18 0.65
C GLU A 38 -0.15 25.36 1.63
N VAL A 39 1.03 25.90 1.95
CA VAL A 39 1.16 27.14 2.72
C VAL A 39 0.64 28.28 1.84
N SER A 40 -0.36 29.00 2.33
CA SER A 40 -0.99 30.11 1.62
C SER A 40 -1.26 31.28 2.57
N ARG A 41 -1.82 32.38 2.06
CA ARG A 41 -2.29 33.49 2.92
C ARG A 41 -3.43 33.09 3.84
N GLU A 42 -4.21 32.09 3.46
CA GLU A 42 -5.32 31.55 4.24
C GLU A 42 -4.81 30.57 5.32
N TYR A 43 -3.69 29.90 5.06
CA TYR A 43 -3.04 28.94 5.97
C TYR A 43 -1.58 29.32 6.24
N PRO A 44 -1.31 30.50 6.84
CA PRO A 44 0.06 31.00 7.03
C PRO A 44 0.82 30.24 8.12
N ASP A 45 0.11 29.60 9.06
CA ASP A 45 0.68 28.94 10.24
C ASP A 45 -0.02 27.62 10.59
N ALA A 46 0.49 26.92 11.60
CA ALA A 46 -0.08 25.64 12.02
C ALA A 46 -1.46 25.79 12.71
N GLN A 47 -1.78 26.97 13.24
CA GLN A 47 -3.02 27.21 13.99
C GLN A 47 -4.20 27.40 13.03
N SER A 48 -4.03 28.23 12.01
CA SER A 48 -5.00 28.41 10.90
C SER A 48 -5.38 27.09 10.23
N VAL A 49 -4.42 26.17 10.03
CA VAL A 49 -4.68 24.81 9.52
C VAL A 49 -5.55 23.97 10.48
N ARG A 50 -5.39 24.14 11.79
CA ARG A 50 -6.20 23.44 12.81
C ARG A 50 -7.60 24.03 12.91
N ASP A 51 -7.71 25.35 12.93
CA ASP A 51 -8.98 26.07 13.05
C ASP A 51 -9.89 25.80 11.85
N ALA A 52 -9.29 25.62 10.67
CA ALA A 52 -9.99 25.19 9.46
C ALA A 52 -10.46 23.70 9.47
N GLY A 53 -10.18 22.96 10.55
CA GLY A 53 -10.64 21.57 10.69
C GLY A 53 -9.93 20.55 9.79
N LEU A 54 -8.86 20.94 9.08
CA LEU A 54 -8.16 20.09 8.11
C LEU A 54 -7.52 18.84 8.75
N THR A 55 -7.29 18.85 10.06
CA THR A 55 -6.79 17.69 10.81
C THR A 55 -7.89 16.69 11.18
N GLY A 56 -9.15 17.15 11.25
CA GLY A 56 -10.27 16.40 11.80
C GLY A 56 -10.59 15.14 10.98
N SER A 57 -10.63 15.26 9.65
CA SER A 57 -10.91 14.14 8.74
C SER A 57 -9.89 13.00 8.87
N VAL A 58 -8.62 13.33 9.14
CA VAL A 58 -7.54 12.34 9.33
C VAL A 58 -7.61 11.70 10.72
N LEU A 59 -7.86 12.49 11.76
CA LEU A 59 -7.81 12.03 13.15
C LEU A 59 -9.10 11.38 13.63
N ALA A 60 -10.25 11.75 13.06
CA ALA A 60 -11.56 11.22 13.43
C ALA A 60 -11.59 9.69 13.51
N PRO A 61 -11.26 8.93 12.43
CA PRO A 61 -11.30 7.48 12.49
C PRO A 61 -10.33 6.87 13.51
N ILE A 62 -9.20 7.54 13.76
CA ILE A 62 -8.19 7.08 14.72
C ILE A 62 -8.70 7.28 16.15
N ASN A 63 -9.34 8.41 16.39
CA ASN A 63 -9.86 8.80 17.69
C ASN A 63 -11.11 8.01 18.09
N THR A 64 -11.94 7.62 17.11
CA THR A 64 -13.12 6.77 17.31
C THR A 64 -12.78 5.27 17.31
N ARG A 65 -11.50 4.90 17.15
CA ARG A 65 -11.03 3.50 16.98
C ARG A 65 -11.69 2.76 15.82
N THR A 66 -12.29 3.47 14.88
CA THR A 66 -12.88 2.90 13.65
C THR A 66 -11.88 2.87 12.50
N ALA A 67 -10.68 3.44 12.69
CA ALA A 67 -9.55 3.28 11.79
C ALA A 67 -9.21 1.80 11.67
N LYS A 68 -9.67 1.19 10.56
CA LYS A 68 -9.23 -0.15 10.17
C LYS A 68 -7.69 -0.10 10.01
N PRO A 69 -6.93 -1.09 10.53
CA PRO A 69 -5.47 -1.17 10.37
C PRO A 69 -4.94 -1.16 8.92
N GLY A 70 -5.82 -1.12 7.91
CA GLY A 70 -5.49 -1.17 6.49
C GLY A 70 -4.90 0.12 5.89
N SER A 71 -4.82 1.24 6.62
CA SER A 71 -4.43 2.51 6.00
C SER A 71 -2.91 2.75 5.80
N THR A 72 -2.03 1.78 6.07
CA THR A 72 -0.58 1.99 5.83
C THR A 72 0.25 0.72 5.67
N LEU A 73 -0.37 -0.40 5.33
CA LEU A 73 0.35 -1.64 5.08
C LEU A 73 1.07 -1.51 3.72
N LEU A 74 2.40 -1.63 3.72
CA LEU A 74 3.16 -1.64 2.46
C LEU A 74 2.85 -2.93 1.70
N LEU A 75 2.78 -2.84 0.37
CA LEU A 75 2.54 -3.98 -0.49
C LEU A 75 3.62 -5.04 -0.32
N ALA A 76 4.90 -4.63 -0.20
CA ALA A 76 6.01 -5.54 0.07
C ALA A 76 5.83 -6.32 1.38
N ASP A 77 5.51 -5.61 2.47
CA ASP A 77 5.32 -6.22 3.80
C ASP A 77 4.14 -7.18 3.80
N PHE A 78 3.03 -6.81 3.16
CA PHE A 78 1.87 -7.67 2.99
C PHE A 78 2.21 -8.96 2.24
N LEU A 79 2.90 -8.84 1.10
CA LEU A 79 3.28 -9.99 0.28
C LEU A 79 4.18 -10.95 1.07
N GLN A 80 5.20 -10.42 1.75
CA GLN A 80 6.19 -11.22 2.47
C GLN A 80 5.64 -11.84 3.77
N HIS A 81 5.01 -11.04 4.61
CA HIS A 81 4.70 -11.43 5.99
C HIS A 81 3.27 -11.96 6.17
N GLU A 82 2.42 -11.86 5.15
CA GLU A 82 1.06 -12.38 5.22
C GLU A 82 0.73 -13.32 4.07
N TYR A 83 0.83 -12.83 2.83
CA TYR A 83 0.37 -13.61 1.67
C TYR A 83 1.23 -14.85 1.47
N LEU A 84 2.56 -14.71 1.42
CA LEU A 84 3.47 -15.84 1.24
C LEU A 84 3.48 -16.79 2.45
N VAL A 85 3.28 -16.27 3.67
CA VAL A 85 3.09 -17.09 4.87
C VAL A 85 1.85 -17.97 4.74
N TRP A 86 0.73 -17.38 4.33
CA TRP A 86 -0.50 -18.14 4.09
C TRP A 86 -0.35 -19.18 2.98
N ILE A 87 0.32 -18.82 1.87
CA ILE A 87 0.61 -19.74 0.76
C ILE A 87 1.45 -20.93 1.24
N ARG A 88 2.46 -20.70 2.09
CA ARG A 88 3.28 -21.76 2.68
C ARG A 88 2.45 -22.75 3.51
N GLU A 89 1.48 -22.26 4.25
CA GLU A 89 0.63 -23.07 5.13
C GLU A 89 -0.48 -23.82 4.37
N HIS A 90 -0.98 -23.27 3.26
CA HIS A 90 -2.23 -23.74 2.62
C HIS A 90 -2.06 -24.27 1.19
N LYS A 91 -0.87 -24.12 0.58
CA LYS A 91 -0.63 -24.54 -0.81
C LYS A 91 0.57 -25.49 -0.90
N LYS A 92 0.65 -26.17 -2.05
CA LYS A 92 1.74 -27.12 -2.34
C LYS A 92 3.10 -26.40 -2.30
N PRO A 93 4.19 -27.08 -1.88
CA PRO A 93 5.53 -26.50 -1.88
C PRO A 93 5.99 -25.96 -3.25
N SER A 94 5.56 -26.58 -4.35
CA SER A 94 5.84 -26.10 -5.71
C SER A 94 5.18 -24.75 -6.01
N THR A 95 3.99 -24.50 -5.48
CA THR A 95 3.31 -23.19 -5.55
C THR A 95 4.09 -22.14 -4.77
N LEU A 96 4.51 -22.46 -3.54
CA LEU A 96 5.30 -21.55 -2.72
C LEU A 96 6.63 -21.20 -3.39
N LYS A 97 7.37 -22.20 -3.91
CA LYS A 97 8.63 -21.98 -4.64
C LYS A 97 8.40 -21.03 -5.82
N ASN A 98 7.35 -21.29 -6.59
CA ASN A 98 6.99 -20.44 -7.72
C ASN A 98 6.67 -19.01 -7.26
N TYR A 99 5.85 -18.83 -6.24
CA TYR A 99 5.44 -17.51 -5.77
C TYR A 99 6.60 -16.72 -5.15
N ASN A 100 7.50 -17.38 -4.44
CA ASN A 100 8.74 -16.77 -3.94
C ASN A 100 9.58 -16.22 -5.08
N TYR A 101 9.74 -16.97 -6.19
CA TYR A 101 10.46 -16.46 -7.36
C TYR A 101 9.81 -15.17 -7.92
N ARG A 102 8.48 -15.11 -8.07
CA ARG A 102 7.78 -13.91 -8.55
C ARG A 102 7.93 -12.74 -7.58
N PHE A 103 7.88 -13.01 -6.28
CA PHE A 103 8.12 -11.99 -5.26
C PHE A 103 9.54 -11.42 -5.34
N GLN A 104 10.56 -12.25 -5.57
CA GLN A 104 11.94 -11.75 -5.73
C GLN A 104 12.10 -10.84 -6.94
N LEU A 105 11.43 -11.14 -8.06
CA LEU A 105 11.42 -10.27 -9.24
C LEU A 105 10.80 -8.90 -8.95
N LEU A 106 9.73 -8.87 -8.16
CA LEU A 106 9.02 -7.64 -7.81
C LEU A 106 9.75 -6.83 -6.74
N LYS A 107 10.42 -7.50 -5.80
CA LYS A 107 10.96 -6.90 -4.57
C LYS A 107 11.71 -5.57 -4.76
N PRO A 108 12.59 -5.41 -5.77
CA PRO A 108 13.30 -4.14 -5.99
C PRO A 108 12.37 -2.95 -6.29
N TYR A 109 11.16 -3.19 -6.78
CA TYR A 109 10.24 -2.18 -7.29
C TYR A 109 9.02 -1.93 -6.38
N LEU A 110 8.89 -2.66 -5.27
CA LEU A 110 7.74 -2.55 -4.36
C LEU A 110 7.88 -1.44 -3.31
N GLU A 111 9.01 -0.73 -3.27
CA GLU A 111 9.26 0.31 -2.26
C GLU A 111 8.26 1.46 -2.37
N GLY A 112 7.71 1.88 -1.23
CA GLY A 112 6.78 3.01 -1.15
C GLY A 112 5.35 2.71 -1.61
N LEU A 113 5.06 1.55 -2.19
CA LEU A 113 3.70 1.17 -2.56
C LEU A 113 2.90 0.73 -1.33
N GLU A 114 1.83 1.47 -1.04
CA GLU A 114 0.85 1.10 -0.02
C GLU A 114 -0.19 0.16 -0.62
N LEU A 115 -0.49 -0.95 0.08
CA LEU A 115 -1.46 -1.95 -0.35
C LEU A 115 -2.78 -1.30 -0.77
N THR A 116 -3.36 -0.45 0.08
CA THR A 116 -4.69 0.16 -0.14
C THR A 116 -4.70 1.32 -1.11
N LYS A 117 -3.54 1.85 -1.53
CA LYS A 117 -3.44 2.93 -2.53
C LYS A 117 -2.95 2.44 -3.88
N THR A 118 -2.57 1.17 -4.00
CA THR A 118 -2.05 0.61 -5.25
C THR A 118 -3.15 0.60 -6.30
N ARG A 119 -2.90 1.26 -7.43
CA ARG A 119 -3.79 1.35 -8.59
C ARG A 119 -3.30 0.46 -9.72
N THR A 120 -4.15 0.22 -10.72
CA THR A 120 -3.77 -0.49 -11.96
C THR A 120 -2.54 0.13 -12.63
N SER A 121 -2.43 1.46 -12.64
CA SER A 121 -1.25 2.16 -13.16
C SER A 121 0.05 1.78 -12.44
N ASP A 122 -0.02 1.54 -11.13
CA ASP A 122 1.15 1.12 -10.36
C ASP A 122 1.52 -0.34 -10.69
N ILE A 123 0.52 -1.19 -10.93
CA ILE A 123 0.74 -2.57 -11.40
C ILE A 123 1.39 -2.60 -12.79
N ASN A 124 0.91 -1.76 -13.73
CA ASN A 124 1.52 -1.64 -15.06
C ASN A 124 3.00 -1.24 -14.95
N ARG A 125 3.31 -0.22 -14.14
CA ARG A 125 4.70 0.22 -13.90
C ARG A 125 5.56 -0.88 -13.27
N LEU A 126 5.01 -1.68 -12.35
CA LEU A 126 5.72 -2.83 -11.78
C LEU A 126 6.05 -3.86 -12.86
N LEU A 127 5.08 -4.20 -13.72
CA LEU A 127 5.28 -5.17 -14.79
C LEU A 127 6.29 -4.66 -15.83
N GLU A 128 6.23 -3.38 -16.19
CA GLU A 128 7.22 -2.72 -17.05
C GLU A 128 8.62 -2.77 -16.42
N SER A 129 8.73 -2.49 -15.12
CA SER A 129 10.02 -2.53 -14.40
C SER A 129 10.61 -3.95 -14.36
N VAL A 130 9.76 -4.97 -14.19
CA VAL A 130 10.19 -6.38 -14.26
C VAL A 130 10.57 -6.77 -15.69
N ALA A 131 9.89 -6.25 -16.71
CA ALA A 131 10.16 -6.53 -18.12
C ALA A 131 11.56 -6.06 -18.57
N VAL A 132 12.15 -5.07 -17.88
CA VAL A 132 13.54 -4.64 -18.11
C VAL A 132 14.51 -5.81 -17.92
N THR A 133 14.29 -6.63 -16.89
CA THR A 133 15.16 -7.77 -16.53
C THR A 133 14.65 -9.10 -17.05
N GLU A 134 13.33 -9.28 -17.15
CA GLU A 134 12.67 -10.53 -17.51
C GLU A 134 11.81 -10.33 -18.76
N ARG A 135 12.34 -10.72 -19.92
CA ARG A 135 11.71 -10.46 -21.22
C ARG A 135 10.65 -11.47 -21.61
N ALA A 136 10.58 -12.61 -20.91
CA ALA A 136 9.62 -13.67 -21.22
C ALA A 136 8.18 -13.23 -20.86
N HIS A 137 7.33 -13.13 -21.88
CA HIS A 137 5.92 -12.76 -21.72
C HIS A 137 5.16 -13.67 -20.74
N THR A 138 5.49 -14.96 -20.71
CA THR A 138 4.93 -15.95 -19.77
C THR A 138 5.30 -15.63 -18.31
N THR A 139 6.52 -15.15 -18.05
CA THR A 139 6.95 -14.70 -16.72
C THR A 139 6.11 -13.51 -16.26
N LEU A 140 5.94 -12.49 -17.12
CA LEU A 140 5.14 -11.30 -16.82
C LEU A 140 3.66 -11.65 -16.54
N LYS A 141 3.06 -12.57 -17.31
CA LYS A 141 1.71 -13.11 -17.03
C LYS A 141 1.63 -13.74 -15.64
N HIS A 142 2.63 -14.52 -15.25
CA HIS A 142 2.66 -15.15 -13.93
C HIS A 142 2.88 -14.14 -12.79
N VAL A 143 3.65 -13.08 -13.03
CA VAL A 143 3.82 -11.97 -12.07
C VAL A 143 2.49 -11.23 -11.86
N LYS A 144 1.78 -10.90 -12.95
CA LYS A 144 0.42 -10.34 -12.88
C LYS A 144 -0.53 -11.25 -12.12
N ALA A 145 -0.53 -12.56 -12.41
CA ALA A 145 -1.38 -13.54 -11.74
C ALA A 145 -1.06 -13.65 -10.24
N PHE A 146 0.21 -13.60 -9.86
CA PHE A 146 0.65 -13.56 -8.46
C PHE A 146 0.10 -12.33 -7.72
N LEU A 147 0.26 -11.14 -8.29
CA LEU A 147 -0.28 -9.88 -7.73
C LEU A 147 -1.81 -9.93 -7.63
N SER A 148 -2.50 -10.41 -8.66
CA SER A 148 -3.95 -10.57 -8.66
C SER A 148 -4.41 -11.51 -7.53
N GLY A 149 -3.71 -12.63 -7.33
CA GLY A 149 -3.98 -13.54 -6.22
C GLY A 149 -3.79 -12.88 -4.85
N ALA A 150 -2.78 -12.03 -4.70
CA ALA A 150 -2.48 -11.31 -3.47
C ALA A 150 -3.54 -10.24 -3.15
N PHE A 151 -3.96 -9.43 -4.14
CA PHE A 151 -5.03 -8.45 -3.93
C PHE A 151 -6.37 -9.11 -3.64
N ARG A 152 -6.70 -10.23 -4.30
CA ARG A 152 -7.90 -10.99 -3.96
C ARG A 152 -7.85 -11.51 -2.52
N PHE A 153 -6.69 -11.95 -2.05
CA PHE A 153 -6.49 -12.37 -0.66
C PHE A 153 -6.65 -11.21 0.32
N ALA A 154 -6.18 -10.00 -0.02
CA ALA A 154 -6.37 -8.79 0.79
C ALA A 154 -7.85 -8.38 0.88
N ILE A 155 -8.55 -8.38 -0.26
CA ILE A 155 -9.98 -8.06 -0.36
C ILE A 155 -10.80 -9.02 0.51
N GLY A 156 -10.58 -10.33 0.38
CA GLY A 156 -11.27 -11.33 1.20
C GLY A 156 -10.93 -11.32 2.69
N ARG A 157 -10.07 -10.40 3.15
CA ARG A 157 -9.69 -10.20 4.56
C ARG A 157 -9.95 -8.77 5.05
N ASP A 158 -10.73 -7.99 4.31
CA ASP A 158 -11.04 -6.59 4.62
C ASP A 158 -9.80 -5.69 4.80
N LYS A 159 -8.69 -6.06 4.16
CA LYS A 159 -7.42 -5.29 4.15
C LYS A 159 -7.29 -4.37 2.95
N PHE A 160 -8.29 -4.34 2.08
CA PHE A 160 -8.39 -3.49 0.90
C PHE A 160 -9.65 -2.62 1.01
N PRO A 161 -9.68 -1.40 0.41
CA PRO A 161 -10.86 -0.54 0.49
C PRO A 161 -12.11 -1.23 -0.05
N GLU A 162 -13.22 -1.07 0.67
CA GLU A 162 -14.50 -1.64 0.28
C GLU A 162 -14.97 -1.04 -1.06
N GLY A 163 -15.53 -1.89 -1.93
CA GLY A 163 -15.98 -1.49 -3.28
C GLY A 163 -14.86 -1.31 -4.31
N TRP A 164 -13.58 -1.45 -3.95
CA TRP A 164 -12.50 -1.38 -4.92
C TRP A 164 -12.28 -2.71 -5.64
N ALA A 165 -12.16 -2.63 -6.97
CA ALA A 165 -11.77 -3.77 -7.81
C ALA A 165 -10.29 -4.12 -7.61
N ASN A 166 -9.94 -5.38 -7.87
CA ASN A 166 -8.56 -5.84 -7.85
C ASN A 166 -7.71 -5.06 -8.88
N PRO A 167 -6.72 -4.26 -8.46
CA PRO A 167 -5.97 -3.38 -9.36
C PRO A 167 -5.16 -4.16 -10.40
N ALA A 168 -4.76 -5.40 -10.09
CA ALA A 168 -4.00 -6.24 -11.01
C ALA A 168 -4.89 -6.95 -12.06
N HIS A 169 -6.22 -6.88 -11.96
CA HIS A 169 -7.10 -7.52 -12.94
C HIS A 169 -7.03 -6.81 -14.30
N ALA A 170 -7.20 -5.50 -14.29
CA ALA A 170 -7.18 -4.64 -15.48
C ALA A 170 -5.76 -4.21 -15.92
N ALA A 171 -4.72 -4.71 -15.27
CA ALA A 171 -3.35 -4.37 -15.63
C ALA A 171 -2.94 -5.01 -16.96
N ASP A 172 -2.21 -4.29 -17.79
CA ASP A 172 -1.72 -4.79 -19.07
C ASP A 172 -0.41 -5.55 -18.86
N VAL A 173 -0.25 -6.67 -19.56
CA VAL A 173 1.01 -7.39 -19.58
C VAL A 173 1.83 -6.80 -20.73
N PRO A 174 3.03 -6.26 -20.49
CA PRO A 174 3.89 -5.76 -21.55
C PRO A 174 4.16 -6.85 -22.60
N GLU A 175 4.27 -6.44 -23.87
CA GLU A 175 4.76 -7.33 -24.93
C GLU A 175 6.16 -7.81 -24.53
N GLY A 176 6.28 -9.10 -24.23
CA GLY A 176 7.58 -9.72 -24.04
C GLY A 176 8.27 -9.90 -25.39
N LEU A 177 9.59 -10.09 -25.37
CA LEU A 177 10.25 -10.63 -26.55
C LEU A 177 9.86 -12.11 -26.62
N GLU A 178 9.21 -12.50 -27.74
CA GLU A 178 8.88 -13.90 -28.02
C GLU A 178 10.12 -14.81 -28.02
#